data_AF-A0A1V6C7V3-F1
#
_entry.id   AF-A0A1V6C7V3-F1
#
_cell.length_a   1.000
_cell.length_b   1.000
_cell.length_c   1.000
_cell.angle_alpha   90.00
_cell.angle_beta   90.00
_cell.angle_gamma   90.00
#
_symmetry.space_group_name_H-M   'P 1'
#
loop_
_entity.id
_entity.type
_entity.pdbx_description
1 polymer ?
#
loop_
_entity_poly.entity_id
_entity_poly.type
_entity_poly.pdbx_seq_one_letter_code
_entity_poly.pdbx_strand_id
1 'polypeptide(L)'
;MPVDLPYIRKNVKDFISFISPLADYAPNLEPAEVISMIRSQLDYDRFITDEDIPTPDDVKIANLNQLQLSAARYSSIRDFLNYTDSFSEQMSNDKEGIALMTIHKAKGLEFPVVFVIGLVEGITPTKKGDIEEERRIVFVAISRAMKILYISYSHTYMGQAAKKSLFIDEIMGTQQHSIIAA
;
A
#
# COMPACT_ATOMS: atom_id res chain seq x y z
N MET A 1 20.93 -30.11 -16.40
CA MET A 1 21.69 -30.51 -15.19
C MET A 1 20.83 -31.48 -14.40
N PRO A 2 21.24 -32.76 -14.23
CA PRO A 2 20.54 -33.65 -13.30
C PRO A 2 20.75 -33.13 -11.88
N VAL A 3 19.65 -32.89 -11.16
CA VAL A 3 19.68 -32.45 -9.76
C VAL A 3 20.09 -33.65 -8.90
N ASP A 4 21.11 -33.47 -8.05
CA ASP A 4 21.68 -34.54 -7.26
C ASP A 4 20.75 -34.94 -6.09
N LEU A 5 20.49 -36.25 -5.92
CA LEU A 5 19.56 -36.80 -4.92
C LEU A 5 19.84 -36.35 -3.46
N PRO A 6 21.10 -36.16 -3.02
CA PRO A 6 21.41 -35.63 -1.68
C PRO A 6 20.95 -34.18 -1.49
N TYR A 7 21.01 -33.36 -2.53
CA TYR A 7 20.60 -31.96 -2.49
C TYR A 7 19.08 -31.82 -2.31
N ILE A 8 18.31 -32.68 -2.99
CA ILE A 8 16.86 -32.77 -2.82
C ILE A 8 16.51 -33.14 -1.37
N ARG A 9 17.21 -34.12 -0.78
CA ARG A 9 16.98 -34.53 0.61
C ARG A 9 17.27 -33.42 1.61
N LYS A 10 18.32 -32.62 1.38
CA LYS A 10 18.65 -31.47 2.23
C LYS A 10 17.56 -30.40 2.15
N ASN A 11 17.22 -29.93 0.96
CA ASN A 11 16.24 -28.86 0.79
C ASN A 11 14.85 -29.25 1.32
N VAL A 12 14.44 -30.51 1.15
CA VAL A 12 13.20 -31.02 1.72
C VAL A 12 13.24 -31.02 3.25
N LYS A 13 14.37 -31.42 3.86
CA LYS A 13 14.53 -31.34 5.32
C LYS A 13 14.49 -29.90 5.83
N ASP A 14 15.16 -28.99 5.15
CA ASP A 14 15.19 -27.58 5.52
C ASP A 14 13.79 -26.96 5.42
N PHE A 15 13.05 -27.29 4.36
CA PHE A 15 11.65 -26.87 4.18
C PHE A 15 10.71 -27.45 5.26
N ILE A 16 10.83 -28.73 5.59
CA ILE A 16 10.04 -29.35 6.67
C ILE A 16 10.37 -28.70 8.00
N SER A 17 11.65 -28.45 8.28
CA SER A 17 12.10 -27.80 9.52
C SER A 17 11.56 -26.37 9.64
N PHE A 18 11.31 -25.70 8.52
CA PHE A 18 10.66 -24.39 8.45
C PHE A 18 9.14 -24.47 8.66
N ILE A 19 8.44 -25.35 7.92
CA ILE A 19 6.98 -25.40 7.91
C ILE A 19 6.39 -26.09 9.15
N SER A 20 7.03 -27.15 9.66
CA SER A 20 6.48 -27.93 10.78
C SER A 20 6.19 -27.08 12.01
N PRO A 21 7.09 -26.21 12.51
CA PRO A 21 6.78 -25.33 13.63
C PRO A 21 5.61 -24.38 13.35
N LEU A 22 5.53 -23.82 12.13
CA LEU A 22 4.43 -22.93 11.77
C LEU A 22 3.08 -23.66 11.80
N ALA A 23 3.04 -24.93 11.37
CA ALA A 23 1.85 -25.75 11.39
C ALA A 23 1.47 -26.22 12.81
N ASP A 24 2.45 -26.67 13.59
CA ASP A 24 2.24 -27.23 14.93
C ASP A 24 1.74 -26.17 15.93
N TYR A 25 2.22 -24.92 15.78
CA TYR A 25 1.86 -23.82 16.66
C TYR A 25 0.84 -22.84 16.06
N ALA A 26 0.35 -23.08 14.84
CA ALA A 26 -0.60 -22.21 14.13
C ALA A 26 -1.77 -21.68 14.98
N PRO A 27 -2.41 -22.47 15.89
CA PRO A 27 -3.51 -21.97 16.72
C PRO A 27 -3.12 -20.87 17.71
N ASN A 28 -1.84 -20.77 18.07
CA ASN A 28 -1.32 -19.85 19.09
C ASN A 28 -0.49 -18.71 18.49
N LEU A 29 -0.36 -18.64 17.16
CA LEU A 29 0.42 -17.63 16.48
C LEU A 29 -0.47 -16.51 15.96
N GLU A 30 -0.05 -15.27 16.17
CA GLU A 30 -0.71 -14.13 15.56
C GLU A 30 -0.31 -14.03 14.08
N PRO A 31 -1.25 -13.74 13.16
CA PRO A 31 -0.97 -13.71 11.73
C PRO A 31 0.11 -12.69 11.34
N ALA A 32 0.21 -11.55 12.05
CA ALA A 32 1.27 -10.58 11.82
C ALA A 32 2.66 -11.12 12.15
N GLU A 33 2.79 -11.91 13.22
CA GLU A 33 4.03 -12.56 13.62
C GLU A 33 4.43 -13.63 12.61
N VAL A 34 3.48 -14.46 12.16
CA VAL A 34 3.71 -15.48 11.12
C VAL A 34 4.20 -14.85 9.82
N ILE A 35 3.55 -13.76 9.36
CA ILE A 35 3.99 -13.03 8.17
C ILE A 35 5.43 -12.51 8.36
N SER A 36 5.74 -11.94 9.53
CA SER A 36 7.10 -11.47 9.84
C SER A 36 8.13 -12.61 9.82
N MET A 37 7.80 -13.76 10.39
CA MET A 37 8.66 -14.95 10.41
C MET A 37 8.91 -15.48 9.00
N ILE A 38 7.87 -15.60 8.17
CA ILE A 38 7.98 -16.05 6.78
C ILE A 38 8.86 -15.08 5.99
N ARG A 39 8.60 -13.77 6.09
CA ARG A 39 9.39 -12.74 5.38
C ARG A 39 10.87 -12.79 5.74
N SER A 40 11.16 -12.94 7.04
CA SER A 40 12.54 -12.96 7.53
C SER A 40 13.27 -14.28 7.20
N GLN A 41 12.66 -15.43 7.44
CA GLN A 41 13.33 -16.73 7.28
C GLN A 41 13.53 -17.12 5.81
N LEU A 42 12.66 -16.64 4.91
CA LEU A 42 12.78 -16.89 3.47
C LEU A 42 13.56 -15.81 2.73
N ASP A 43 14.07 -14.79 3.42
CA ASP A 43 14.66 -13.59 2.80
C ASP A 43 13.74 -13.02 1.69
N TYR A 44 12.42 -13.01 1.99
CA TYR A 44 11.39 -12.78 0.98
C TYR A 44 11.42 -11.35 0.44
N ASP A 45 11.82 -10.40 1.27
CA ASP A 45 11.95 -8.99 0.90
C ASP A 45 13.03 -8.81 -0.19
N ARG A 46 14.17 -9.50 -0.07
CA ARG A 46 15.21 -9.53 -1.11
C ARG A 46 14.73 -10.20 -2.39
N PHE A 47 14.05 -11.34 -2.24
CA PHE A 47 13.49 -12.09 -3.36
C PHE A 47 12.47 -11.27 -4.17
N ILE A 48 11.55 -10.57 -3.50
CA ILE A 48 10.47 -9.87 -4.19
C ILE A 48 10.96 -8.59 -4.86
N THR A 49 11.92 -7.87 -4.27
CA THR A 49 12.46 -6.65 -4.88
C THR A 49 13.41 -6.94 -6.01
N ASP A 50 14.04 -8.13 -6.03
CA ASP A 50 15.18 -8.46 -6.90
C ASP A 50 16.38 -7.52 -6.65
N GLU A 51 16.57 -7.13 -5.38
CA GLU A 51 17.63 -6.24 -4.93
C GLU A 51 18.39 -6.89 -3.76
N ASP A 52 19.71 -6.80 -3.73
CA ASP A 52 20.51 -7.31 -2.60
C ASP A 52 20.22 -6.60 -1.28
N ILE A 53 19.84 -5.31 -1.35
CA ILE A 53 19.49 -4.49 -0.19
C ILE A 53 18.18 -3.77 -0.51
N PRO A 54 17.03 -4.38 -0.16
CA PRO A 54 15.73 -3.78 -0.38
C PRO A 54 15.60 -2.42 0.28
N THR A 55 15.15 -1.42 -0.47
CA THR A 55 14.89 -0.09 0.11
C THR A 55 13.54 -0.03 0.83
N PRO A 56 13.44 0.63 2.00
CA PRO A 56 12.16 0.75 2.71
C PRO A 56 11.05 1.49 1.94
N ASP A 57 11.43 2.34 0.99
CA ASP A 57 10.51 3.09 0.13
C ASP A 57 10.10 2.30 -1.14
N ASP A 58 10.52 1.03 -1.29
CA ASP A 58 10.08 0.16 -2.39
C ASP A 58 8.58 -0.17 -2.26
N VAL A 59 7.86 -0.13 -3.38
CA VAL A 59 6.39 -0.32 -3.42
C VAL A 59 6.00 -1.74 -2.98
N LYS A 60 6.79 -2.76 -3.33
CA LYS A 60 6.54 -4.16 -2.95
C LYS A 60 6.73 -4.33 -1.45
N ILE A 61 7.79 -3.73 -0.88
CA ILE A 61 8.05 -3.72 0.56
C ILE A 61 6.92 -2.98 1.30
N ALA A 62 6.49 -1.82 0.79
CA ALA A 62 5.38 -1.06 1.34
C ALA A 62 4.07 -1.89 1.37
N ASN A 63 3.78 -2.65 0.30
CA ASN A 63 2.62 -3.54 0.23
C ASN A 63 2.70 -4.68 1.26
N LEU A 64 3.87 -5.31 1.43
CA LEU A 64 4.07 -6.35 2.45
C LEU A 64 3.92 -5.80 3.87
N ASN A 65 4.40 -4.58 4.13
CA ASN A 65 4.19 -3.89 5.40
C ASN A 65 2.70 -3.60 5.64
N GLN A 66 1.93 -3.24 4.62
CA GLN A 66 0.46 -3.10 4.74
C GLN A 66 -0.24 -4.40 5.04
N LEU A 67 0.17 -5.50 4.40
CA LEU A 67 -0.36 -6.83 4.67
C LEU A 67 -0.15 -7.19 6.15
N GLN A 68 1.07 -7.00 6.65
CA GLN A 68 1.42 -7.28 8.05
C GLN A 68 0.66 -6.38 9.04
N LEU A 69 0.54 -5.07 8.75
CA LEU A 69 -0.25 -4.14 9.58
C LEU A 69 -1.74 -4.48 9.58
N SER A 70 -2.28 -4.95 8.45
CA SER A 70 -3.68 -5.39 8.37
C SER A 70 -3.91 -6.67 9.15
N ALA A 71 -2.96 -7.61 9.08
CA ALA A 71 -2.97 -8.85 9.85
C ALA A 71 -2.90 -8.59 11.37
N ALA A 72 -2.19 -7.55 11.81
CA ALA A 72 -2.04 -7.21 13.23
C ALA A 72 -3.36 -6.85 13.94
N ARG A 73 -4.46 -6.70 13.20
CA ARG A 73 -5.81 -6.48 13.74
C ARG A 73 -6.50 -7.78 14.19
N TYR A 74 -5.90 -8.93 13.90
CA TYR A 74 -6.48 -10.25 14.12
C TYR A 74 -5.59 -11.05 15.06
N SER A 75 -6.20 -11.76 16.01
CA SER A 75 -5.50 -12.63 16.96
C SER A 75 -5.34 -14.06 16.47
N SER A 76 -5.99 -14.46 15.37
CA SER A 76 -5.87 -15.80 14.80
C SER A 76 -5.70 -15.77 13.28
N ILE A 77 -4.90 -16.71 12.77
CA ILE A 77 -4.69 -16.89 11.33
C ILE A 77 -6.02 -17.19 10.63
N ARG A 78 -6.90 -17.97 11.26
CA ARG A 78 -8.21 -18.33 10.70
C ARG A 78 -9.08 -17.09 10.49
N ASP A 79 -9.16 -16.20 11.47
CA ASP A 79 -9.98 -14.99 11.36
C ASP A 79 -9.44 -14.05 10.29
N PHE A 80 -8.11 -13.93 10.19
CA PHE A 80 -7.49 -13.17 9.12
C PHE A 80 -7.79 -13.73 7.73
N LEU A 81 -7.71 -15.06 7.54
CA LEU A 81 -8.03 -15.70 6.26
C LEU A 81 -9.51 -15.55 5.88
N ASN A 82 -10.43 -15.71 6.84
CA ASN A 82 -11.86 -15.48 6.61
C ASN A 82 -12.14 -14.04 6.17
N TYR A 83 -11.45 -13.05 6.76
CA TYR A 83 -11.52 -11.67 6.31
C TYR A 83 -11.01 -11.51 4.88
N THR A 84 -9.89 -12.16 4.52
CA THR A 84 -9.37 -12.06 3.14
C THR A 84 -10.30 -12.67 2.10
N ASP A 85 -10.98 -13.77 2.43
CA ASP A 85 -11.90 -14.43 1.50
C ASP A 85 -13.13 -13.56 1.20
N SER A 86 -13.57 -12.75 2.16
CA SER A 86 -14.72 -11.84 2.00
C SER A 86 -14.53 -10.79 0.88
N PHE A 87 -13.29 -10.45 0.50
CA PHE A 87 -13.03 -9.51 -0.58
C PHE A 87 -13.37 -10.06 -1.97
N SER A 88 -13.30 -11.38 -2.15
CA SER A 88 -13.61 -12.02 -3.43
C SER A 88 -15.10 -11.99 -3.76
N GLU A 89 -15.96 -11.94 -2.74
CA GLU A 89 -17.41 -11.95 -2.89
C GLU A 89 -18.02 -10.55 -3.08
N GLN A 90 -17.27 -9.47 -2.80
CA GLN A 90 -17.79 -8.09 -2.80
C GLN A 90 -17.63 -7.32 -4.12
N MET A 91 -17.12 -7.93 -5.20
CA MET A 91 -17.14 -7.29 -6.52
C MET A 91 -18.52 -7.39 -7.16
N SER A 92 -19.48 -6.60 -6.66
CA SER A 92 -20.76 -6.42 -7.34
C SER A 92 -20.54 -5.64 -8.64
N ASN A 93 -21.12 -6.11 -9.74
CA ASN A 93 -21.18 -5.36 -11.01
C ASN A 93 -22.26 -4.26 -10.99
N ASP A 94 -22.64 -3.79 -9.80
CA ASP A 94 -23.68 -2.79 -9.66
C ASP A 94 -23.18 -1.45 -10.24
N LYS A 95 -23.96 -0.92 -11.19
CA LYS A 95 -23.64 0.34 -11.87
C LYS A 95 -24.11 1.55 -11.06
N GLU A 96 -24.90 1.34 -10.00
CA GLU A 96 -25.45 2.39 -9.14
C GLU A 96 -24.62 2.56 -7.85
N GLY A 97 -23.29 2.68 -7.98
CA GLY A 97 -22.36 2.82 -6.85
C GLY A 97 -21.47 4.06 -6.92
N ILE A 98 -20.71 4.31 -5.84
CA ILE A 98 -19.65 5.32 -5.83
C ILE A 98 -18.46 4.80 -6.65
N ALA A 99 -18.03 5.58 -7.65
CA ALA A 99 -16.88 5.22 -8.46
C ALA A 99 -15.56 5.50 -7.72
N LEU A 100 -14.87 4.44 -7.29
CA LEU A 100 -13.53 4.51 -6.72
C LEU A 100 -12.48 4.20 -7.80
N MET A 101 -11.56 5.13 -8.03
CA MET A 101 -10.52 4.98 -9.04
C MET A 101 -9.26 5.78 -8.70
N THR A 102 -8.16 5.45 -9.36
CA THR A 102 -6.93 6.26 -9.29
C THR A 102 -7.10 7.55 -10.11
N ILE A 103 -6.34 8.59 -9.77
CA ILE A 103 -6.36 9.87 -10.51
C ILE A 103 -6.07 9.65 -12.01
N HIS A 104 -5.12 8.77 -12.33
CA HIS A 104 -4.80 8.41 -13.71
C HIS A 104 -6.00 7.82 -14.46
N LYS A 105 -6.77 6.93 -13.82
CA LYS A 105 -7.99 6.34 -14.43
C LYS A 105 -9.13 7.36 -14.58
N ALA A 106 -9.13 8.43 -13.79
CA ALA A 106 -10.15 9.48 -13.85
C ALA A 106 -9.94 10.46 -15.02
N LYS A 107 -8.80 10.41 -15.72
CA LYS A 107 -8.49 11.34 -16.81
C LYS A 107 -9.56 11.25 -17.92
N GLY A 108 -10.15 12.39 -18.26
CA GLY A 108 -11.21 12.49 -19.27
C GLY A 108 -12.62 12.15 -18.77
N LEU A 109 -12.76 11.76 -17.49
CA LEU A 109 -14.05 11.62 -16.82
C LEU A 109 -14.37 12.89 -16.03
N GLU A 110 -15.65 13.13 -15.77
CA GLU A 110 -16.10 14.25 -14.95
C GLU A 110 -17.29 13.80 -14.10
N PHE A 111 -17.36 14.28 -12.86
CA PHE A 111 -18.37 13.86 -11.89
C PHE A 111 -18.98 15.09 -11.19
N PRO A 112 -20.29 15.06 -10.85
CA PRO A 112 -20.91 16.14 -10.09
C PRO A 112 -20.20 16.45 -8.78
N VAL A 113 -19.76 15.42 -8.07
CA VAL A 113 -19.08 15.50 -6.77
C VAL A 113 -17.83 14.63 -6.82
N VAL A 114 -16.68 15.16 -6.39
CA VAL A 114 -15.41 14.42 -6.33
C VAL A 114 -14.80 14.54 -4.94
N PHE A 115 -14.30 13.42 -4.43
CA PHE A 115 -13.49 13.34 -3.22
C PHE A 115 -12.05 13.02 -3.61
N VAL A 116 -11.15 13.98 -3.44
CA VAL A 116 -9.70 13.77 -3.55
C VAL A 116 -9.16 13.47 -2.16
N ILE A 117 -8.76 12.21 -1.96
CA ILE A 117 -8.22 11.71 -0.69
C ILE A 117 -6.72 11.44 -0.82
N GLY A 118 -6.05 11.29 0.33
CA GLY A 118 -4.64 10.88 0.34
C GLY A 118 -3.64 11.98 -0.03
N LEU A 119 -4.02 13.26 0.05
CA LEU A 119 -3.10 14.39 -0.11
C LEU A 119 -2.20 14.54 1.12
N VAL A 120 -1.28 13.59 1.28
CA VAL A 120 -0.32 13.49 2.39
C VAL A 120 1.09 13.62 1.84
N GLU A 121 1.95 14.36 2.55
CA GLU A 121 3.36 14.52 2.18
C GLU A 121 4.07 13.15 2.12
N GLY A 122 4.79 12.88 1.03
CA GLY A 122 5.44 11.60 0.78
C GLY A 122 4.54 10.56 0.08
N ILE A 123 3.23 10.78 0.01
CA ILE A 123 2.27 10.02 -0.82
C ILE A 123 1.89 10.82 -2.06
N THR A 124 1.50 12.07 -1.89
CA THR A 124 1.13 13.00 -2.96
C THR A 124 1.55 14.41 -2.53
N PRO A 125 2.75 14.89 -2.93
CA PRO A 125 3.66 14.25 -3.88
C PRO A 125 4.41 13.05 -3.28
N THR A 126 4.77 12.10 -4.14
CA THR A 126 5.67 11.00 -3.74
C THR A 126 7.09 11.53 -3.49
N LYS A 127 7.83 10.92 -2.54
CA LYS A 127 9.20 11.37 -2.18
C LYS A 127 10.18 11.40 -3.36
N LYS A 128 9.98 10.54 -4.36
CA LYS A 128 10.85 10.37 -5.53
C LYS A 128 10.26 10.96 -6.81
N GLY A 129 9.05 11.52 -6.74
CA GLY A 129 8.34 12.06 -7.89
C GLY A 129 8.80 13.46 -8.27
N ASP A 130 8.67 13.82 -9.55
CA ASP A 130 8.77 15.20 -9.99
C ASP A 130 7.56 15.97 -9.45
N ILE A 131 7.83 16.99 -8.64
CA ILE A 131 6.80 17.81 -7.99
C ILE A 131 5.87 18.47 -8.99
N GLU A 132 6.37 18.86 -10.17
CA GLU A 132 5.54 19.50 -11.20
C GLU A 132 4.64 18.50 -11.91
N GLU A 133 5.09 17.26 -12.06
CA GLU A 133 4.24 16.20 -12.60
C GLU A 133 3.16 15.77 -11.59
N GLU A 134 3.52 15.63 -10.31
CA GLU A 134 2.56 15.37 -9.23
C GLU A 134 1.54 16.51 -9.09
N ARG A 135 1.97 17.76 -9.28
CA ARG A 135 1.09 18.94 -9.33
C ARG A 135 0.07 18.82 -10.47
N ARG A 136 0.51 18.40 -11.66
CA ARG A 136 -0.39 18.15 -12.80
C ARG A 136 -1.37 17.02 -12.52
N ILE A 137 -0.92 15.94 -11.88
CA ILE A 137 -1.78 14.83 -11.45
C ILE A 137 -2.87 15.35 -10.51
N VAL A 138 -2.51 16.13 -9.48
CA VAL A 138 -3.47 16.72 -8.55
C VAL A 138 -4.43 17.69 -9.27
N PHE A 139 -3.94 18.51 -10.19
CA PHE A 139 -4.79 19.36 -11.03
C PHE A 139 -5.79 18.55 -11.85
N VAL A 140 -5.38 17.41 -12.42
CA VAL A 140 -6.31 16.50 -13.11
C VAL A 140 -7.39 16.03 -12.15
N ALA A 141 -7.06 15.59 -10.93
CA ALA A 141 -8.03 15.14 -9.93
C ALA A 141 -9.06 16.24 -9.58
N ILE A 142 -8.58 17.45 -9.33
CA ILE A 142 -9.39 18.64 -8.99
C ILE A 142 -10.35 18.98 -10.13
N SER A 143 -9.86 19.00 -11.36
CA SER A 143 -10.64 19.34 -12.55
C SER A 143 -11.67 18.27 -12.96
N ARG A 144 -11.75 17.12 -12.26
CA ARG A 144 -12.82 16.14 -12.51
C ARG A 144 -14.13 16.55 -11.84
N ALA A 145 -14.10 17.50 -10.89
CA ALA A 145 -15.28 17.94 -10.15
C ALA A 145 -16.07 19.01 -10.93
N MET A 146 -17.35 18.76 -11.19
CA MET A 146 -18.23 19.72 -11.86
C MET A 146 -18.89 20.71 -10.90
N LYS A 147 -19.28 20.26 -9.69
CA LYS A 147 -20.04 21.09 -8.72
C LYS A 147 -19.35 21.20 -7.37
N ILE A 148 -19.01 20.06 -6.77
CA ILE A 148 -18.44 20.04 -5.42
C ILE A 148 -17.16 19.20 -5.43
N LEU A 149 -16.12 19.75 -4.80
CA LEU A 149 -14.85 19.10 -4.58
C LEU A 149 -14.59 19.02 -3.08
N TYR A 150 -14.37 17.82 -2.58
CA TYR A 150 -13.87 17.57 -1.24
C TYR A 150 -12.41 17.15 -1.32
N ILE A 151 -11.58 17.74 -0.47
CA ILE A 151 -10.16 17.41 -0.35
C ILE A 151 -9.90 16.97 1.08
N SER A 152 -9.14 15.90 1.25
CA SER A 152 -8.77 15.40 2.58
C SER A 152 -7.36 14.82 2.62
N TYR A 153 -6.80 14.82 3.84
CA TYR A 153 -5.58 14.12 4.19
C TYR A 153 -5.78 13.42 5.53
N SER A 154 -5.05 12.34 5.77
CA SER A 154 -5.09 11.63 7.05
C SER A 154 -4.05 12.20 8.02
N HIS A 155 -4.38 12.27 9.31
CA HIS A 155 -3.40 12.60 10.36
C HIS A 155 -2.41 11.45 10.64
N THR A 156 -2.76 10.23 10.24
CA THR A 156 -1.91 9.04 10.40
C THR A 156 -1.90 8.20 9.13
N TYR A 157 -0.73 7.74 8.70
CA TYR A 157 -0.57 6.85 7.56
C TYR A 157 0.42 5.74 7.92
N MET A 158 0.05 4.48 7.65
CA MET A 158 0.83 3.28 8.01
C MET A 158 1.30 3.26 9.48
N GLY A 159 0.47 3.73 10.41
CA GLY A 159 0.78 3.79 11.84
C GLY A 159 1.70 4.94 12.27
N GLN A 160 2.12 5.79 11.34
CA GLN A 160 2.96 6.97 11.62
C GLN A 160 2.15 8.26 11.47
N ALA A 161 2.57 9.32 12.17
CA ALA A 161 2.00 10.65 11.98
C ALA A 161 2.24 11.12 10.53
N ALA A 162 1.17 11.56 9.88
CA ALA A 162 1.19 12.01 8.50
C ALA A 162 1.11 13.53 8.43
N LYS A 163 1.88 14.11 7.50
CA LYS A 163 1.86 15.54 7.24
C LYS A 163 0.94 15.86 6.07
N LYS A 164 0.30 17.02 6.15
CA LYS A 164 -0.53 17.56 5.08
C LYS A 164 0.31 17.80 3.82
N SER A 165 -0.21 17.44 2.65
CA SER A 165 0.45 17.76 1.37
C SER A 165 0.54 19.26 1.14
N LEU A 166 1.66 19.71 0.55
CA LEU A 166 1.86 21.08 0.09
C LEU A 166 0.78 21.54 -0.90
N PHE A 167 0.23 20.62 -1.69
CA PHE A 167 -0.81 20.95 -2.68
C PHE A 167 -2.09 21.45 -2.00
N ILE A 168 -2.37 21.04 -0.76
CA ILE A 168 -3.51 21.59 -0.01
C ILE A 168 -3.28 23.07 0.30
N ASP A 169 -2.06 23.46 0.68
CA ASP A 169 -1.75 24.87 0.97
C ASP A 169 -1.79 25.74 -0.28
N GLU A 170 -1.37 25.20 -1.41
CA GLU A 170 -1.48 25.91 -2.70
C GLU A 170 -2.93 26.13 -3.11
N ILE A 171 -3.79 25.12 -2.96
CA ILE A 171 -5.22 25.22 -3.28
C ILE A 171 -5.92 26.23 -2.36
N MET A 172 -5.55 26.27 -1.08
CA MET A 172 -6.12 27.18 -0.09
C MET A 172 -5.53 28.59 -0.14
N GLY A 173 -4.50 28.83 -0.96
CA GLY A 173 -3.82 30.13 -1.05
C GLY A 173 -3.08 30.53 0.24
N THR A 174 -2.72 29.56 1.09
CA THR A 174 -1.99 29.78 2.36
C THR A 174 -0.48 29.85 2.17
N GLN A 175 0.03 29.56 0.96
CA GLN A 175 1.42 29.79 0.58
C GLN A 175 1.68 31.29 0.39
N GLN A 176 2.45 31.88 1.31
CA GLN A 176 3.05 33.19 1.15
C GLN A 176 4.05 33.11 -0.01
N HIS A 177 3.63 33.51 -1.21
CA HIS A 177 4.58 33.70 -2.30
C HIS A 177 5.50 34.84 -1.90
N SER A 178 6.73 34.51 -1.51
CA SER A 178 7.86 35.42 -1.68
C SER A 178 7.92 35.70 -3.18
N ILE A 179 7.32 36.81 -3.60
CA ILE A 179 7.53 37.37 -4.92
C ILE A 179 9.02 37.72 -4.97
N ILE A 180 9.84 36.77 -5.43
CA ILE A 180 11.18 37.09 -5.88
C ILE A 180 10.96 37.77 -7.22
N ALA A 181 10.87 39.10 -7.17
CA ALA A 181 11.00 39.95 -8.33
C ALA A 181 12.33 39.64 -9.01
N ALA A 182 12.27 39.26 -10.28
CA ALA A 182 13.36 39.31 -11.23
C ALA A 182 12.90 40.14 -12.43
#